data_AF-A0A430QU92-F1
#
_entry.id   AF-A0A430QU92-F1
#
_cell.length_a   1.000
_cell.length_b   1.000
_cell.length_c   1.000
_cell.angle_alpha   90.00
_cell.angle_beta   90.00
_cell.angle_gamma   90.00
#
_symmetry.space_group_name_H-M   'P 1'
#
loop_
_entity.id
_entity.type
_entity.pdbx_description
1 polymer ?
#
loop_
_entity_poly.entity_id
_entity_poly.type
_entity_poly.pdbx_seq_one_letter_code
_entity_poly.pdbx_strand_id
1 'polypeptide(L)'
;VQLDILNKTSTQINDLERRLEISRDAYRKVLSDQSDKLQKLSKKLGKCILRTRPYNELKQKQTHYRKEIQLAALKYENAISTLNAARDTLARLEACVLEPGVRDPNTLESLNQSITDFNNANKSLNNAKLEHEKLMEIYATNEQSLRCLEKRLRFDIQKAK
;
A
#
# COMPACT_ATOMS: atom_id res chain seq x y z
N VAL A 1 10.47 49.05 -23.90
CA VAL A 1 10.95 47.92 -23.05
C VAL A 1 10.07 47.68 -21.83
N GLN A 2 10.08 48.53 -20.78
CA GLN A 2 9.25 48.27 -19.58
C GLN A 2 7.74 48.32 -19.85
N LEU A 3 7.27 49.25 -20.70
CA LEU A 3 5.87 49.32 -21.13
C LEU A 3 5.46 48.15 -22.02
N ASP A 4 6.35 47.63 -22.87
CA ASP A 4 6.07 46.44 -23.69
C ASP A 4 5.94 45.19 -22.83
N ILE A 5 6.77 45.08 -21.78
CA ILE A 5 6.69 43.99 -20.81
C ILE A 5 5.37 44.10 -20.04
N LEU A 6 4.99 45.29 -19.57
CA LEU A 6 3.73 45.50 -18.88
C LEU A 6 2.52 45.13 -19.75
N ASN A 7 2.52 45.56 -21.01
CA ASN A 7 1.45 45.24 -21.95
C ASN A 7 1.37 43.73 -22.24
N LYS A 8 2.52 43.06 -22.43
CA LYS A 8 2.59 41.60 -22.62
C LYS A 8 2.12 40.84 -21.38
N THR A 9 2.51 41.27 -20.19
CA THR A 9 2.07 40.66 -18.93
C THR A 9 0.58 40.87 -18.72
N SER A 10 0.04 42.05 -19.04
CA SER A 10 -1.39 42.34 -18.96
C SER A 10 -2.22 41.46 -19.90
N THR A 11 -1.79 41.25 -21.14
CA THR A 11 -2.47 40.33 -22.07
C THR A 11 -2.40 38.88 -21.57
N GLN A 12 -1.25 38.46 -21.02
CA GLN A 12 -1.10 37.12 -20.44
C GLN A 12 -2.02 36.91 -19.23
N ILE A 13 -2.17 37.92 -18.36
CA ILE A 13 -3.11 37.87 -17.23
C ILE A 13 -4.54 37.68 -17.74
N ASN A 14 -4.97 38.51 -18.70
CA ASN A 14 -6.32 38.42 -19.26
C ASN A 14 -6.59 37.06 -19.92
N ASP A 15 -5.61 36.51 -20.64
CA ASP A 15 -5.73 35.17 -21.24
C ASP A 15 -5.82 34.06 -20.19
N LEU A 16 -5.05 34.15 -19.11
CA LEU A 16 -5.11 33.21 -17.99
C LEU A 16 -6.44 33.31 -17.23
N GLU A 17 -6.95 34.52 -17.00
CA GLU A 17 -8.25 34.74 -16.37
C GLU A 17 -9.38 34.15 -17.21
N ARG A 18 -9.37 34.39 -18.53
CA ARG A 18 -10.35 33.81 -19.46
C ARG A 18 -10.29 32.27 -19.43
N ARG A 19 -9.09 31.68 -19.47
CA ARG A 19 -8.92 30.22 -19.39
C ARG A 19 -9.42 29.65 -18.06
N LEU A 20 -9.16 30.36 -16.96
CA LEU A 20 -9.64 29.97 -15.64
C LEU A 20 -11.16 30.02 -15.56
N GLU A 21 -11.80 31.04 -16.12
CA GLU A 21 -13.25 31.17 -16.17
C GLU A 21 -13.88 30.03 -16.98
N ILE A 22 -13.38 29.77 -18.18
CA ILE A 22 -13.82 28.63 -19.02
C ILE A 22 -13.68 27.30 -18.27
N SER A 23 -12.55 27.08 -17.58
CA SER A 23 -12.31 25.86 -16.79
C SER A 23 -13.27 25.74 -15.60
N ARG A 24 -13.56 26.86 -14.91
CA ARG A 24 -14.52 26.90 -13.80
C ARG A 24 -15.94 26.60 -14.29
N ASP A 25 -16.35 27.15 -15.42
CA ASP A 25 -17.67 26.89 -15.97
C ASP A 25 -17.81 25.44 -16.47
N ALA A 26 -16.76 24.90 -17.10
CA ALA A 26 -16.71 23.49 -17.45
C ALA A 26 -16.82 22.60 -16.20
N TYR A 27 -16.09 22.92 -15.13
CA TYR A 27 -16.16 22.20 -13.86
C TYR A 27 -17.55 22.27 -13.24
N ARG A 28 -18.17 23.46 -13.17
CA ARG A 28 -19.55 23.63 -12.65
C ARG A 28 -20.55 22.80 -13.43
N LYS A 29 -20.46 22.81 -14.76
CA LYS A 29 -21.33 22.02 -15.63
C LYS A 29 -21.17 20.53 -15.37
N VAL A 30 -19.93 20.03 -15.35
CA VAL A 30 -19.64 18.62 -15.05
C VAL A 30 -20.15 18.26 -13.65
N LEU A 31 -19.91 19.11 -12.65
CA LEU A 31 -20.36 18.88 -11.28
C LEU A 31 -21.90 18.79 -11.19
N SER A 32 -22.62 19.69 -11.85
CA SER A 32 -24.09 19.67 -11.91
C SER A 32 -24.58 18.41 -12.61
N ASP A 33 -24.04 18.09 -13.79
CA ASP A 33 -24.42 16.91 -14.57
C ASP A 33 -24.19 15.61 -13.78
N GLN A 34 -23.07 15.50 -13.06
CA GLN A 34 -22.78 14.32 -12.22
C GLN A 34 -23.67 14.29 -10.97
N SER A 35 -23.97 15.44 -10.37
CA SER A 35 -24.88 15.53 -9.22
C SER A 35 -26.30 15.07 -9.59
N ASP A 36 -26.80 15.51 -10.74
CA ASP A 36 -28.12 15.10 -11.25
C ASP A 36 -28.17 13.61 -11.57
N LYS A 37 -27.11 13.06 -12.18
CA LYS A 37 -26.97 11.63 -12.41
C LYS A 37 -26.99 10.85 -11.10
N LEU A 38 -26.22 11.27 -10.11
CA LEU A 38 -26.19 10.65 -8.78
C LEU A 38 -27.55 10.71 -8.09
N GLN A 39 -28.27 11.83 -8.19
CA GLN A 39 -29.61 11.96 -7.63
C GLN A 39 -30.61 11.00 -8.30
N LYS A 40 -30.55 10.85 -9.63
CA LYS A 40 -31.37 9.89 -10.38
C LYS A 40 -31.05 8.44 -9.98
N LEU A 41 -29.76 8.09 -9.86
CA LEU A 41 -29.35 6.75 -9.39
C LEU A 41 -29.81 6.50 -7.95
N SER A 42 -29.65 7.47 -7.05
CA SER A 42 -30.07 7.38 -5.66
C SER A 42 -31.57 7.09 -5.55
N LYS A 43 -32.41 7.79 -6.32
CA LYS A 43 -33.86 7.53 -6.41
C LYS A 43 -34.18 6.12 -6.93
N LYS A 44 -33.43 5.62 -7.92
CA LYS A 44 -33.63 4.28 -8.52
C LYS A 44 -33.22 3.13 -7.58
N LEU A 45 -32.12 3.30 -6.85
CA LEU A 45 -31.52 2.26 -6.01
C LEU A 45 -32.07 2.26 -4.59
N GLY A 46 -32.44 3.42 -4.05
CA GLY A 46 -33.12 3.58 -2.76
C GLY A 46 -32.44 2.81 -1.62
N LYS A 47 -33.22 1.94 -0.95
CA LYS A 47 -32.76 1.17 0.22
C LYS A 47 -31.67 0.12 -0.10
N CYS A 48 -31.51 -0.29 -1.36
CA CYS A 48 -30.49 -1.28 -1.74
C CYS A 48 -29.06 -0.75 -1.53
N ILE A 49 -28.84 0.58 -1.61
CA ILE A 49 -27.54 1.20 -1.32
C ILE A 49 -27.14 0.99 0.15
N LEU A 50 -28.08 1.19 1.06
CA LEU A 50 -27.83 1.01 2.50
C LEU A 50 -27.59 -0.46 2.86
N ARG A 51 -28.30 -1.38 2.20
CA ARG A 51 -28.14 -2.82 2.41
C ARG A 51 -26.81 -3.36 1.87
N THR A 52 -26.28 -2.78 0.80
CA THR A 52 -25.00 -3.18 0.18
C THR A 52 -23.78 -2.50 0.80
N ARG A 53 -23.96 -1.44 1.60
CA ARG A 53 -22.87 -0.73 2.28
C ARG A 53 -21.92 -1.65 3.07
N PRO A 54 -22.40 -2.60 3.93
CA PRO A 54 -21.50 -3.50 4.67
C PRO A 54 -20.63 -4.38 3.75
N TYR A 55 -21.19 -4.81 2.60
CA TYR A 55 -20.45 -5.58 1.60
C TYR A 55 -19.35 -4.73 0.95
N ASN A 56 -19.67 -3.49 0.56
CA ASN A 56 -18.72 -2.57 -0.07
C ASN A 56 -17.59 -2.18 0.89
N GLU A 57 -17.91 -1.92 2.16
CA GLU A 57 -16.92 -1.62 3.20
C GLU A 57 -15.95 -2.79 3.42
N LEU A 58 -16.46 -4.02 3.49
CA LEU A 58 -15.61 -5.20 3.60
C LEU A 58 -14.74 -5.41 2.36
N LYS A 59 -15.27 -5.11 1.17
CA LYS A 59 -14.51 -5.22 -0.08
C LYS A 59 -13.41 -4.17 -0.18
N GLN A 60 -13.65 -2.97 0.34
CA GLN A 60 -12.62 -1.94 0.50
C GLN A 60 -11.54 -2.41 1.48
N LYS A 61 -11.92 -2.96 2.63
CA LYS A 61 -10.99 -3.57 3.60
C LYS A 61 -10.18 -4.71 2.98
N GLN A 62 -10.80 -5.59 2.20
CA GLN A 62 -10.12 -6.68 1.50
C GLN A 62 -9.05 -6.15 0.54
N THR A 63 -9.34 -5.07 -0.19
CA THR A 63 -8.38 -4.43 -1.10
C THR A 63 -7.21 -3.83 -0.33
N HIS A 64 -7.48 -3.23 0.84
CA HIS A 64 -6.43 -2.73 1.73
C HIS A 64 -5.56 -3.85 2.28
N TYR A 65 -6.15 -4.90 2.88
CA TYR A 65 -5.41 -6.04 3.42
C TYR A 65 -4.59 -6.77 2.35
N ARG A 66 -5.10 -6.89 1.12
CA ARG A 66 -4.33 -7.48 0.01
C ARG A 66 -3.04 -6.70 -0.27
N LYS A 67 -3.08 -5.35 -0.22
CA LYS A 67 -1.89 -4.51 -0.38
C LYS A 67 -0.94 -4.69 0.80
N GLU A 68 -1.46 -4.68 2.03
CA GLU A 68 -0.65 -4.90 3.24
C GLU A 68 0.04 -6.27 3.24
N ILE A 69 -0.66 -7.33 2.84
CA ILE A 69 -0.09 -8.68 2.70
C ILE A 69 1.04 -8.68 1.68
N GLN A 70 0.87 -8.03 0.54
CA GLN A 70 1.92 -7.95 -0.49
C GLN A 70 3.15 -7.21 0.03
N LEU A 71 2.96 -6.12 0.77
CA LEU A 71 4.06 -5.39 1.40
C LEU A 71 4.74 -6.23 2.49
N ALA A 72 3.97 -6.95 3.31
CA ALA A 72 4.50 -7.83 4.34
C ALA A 72 5.27 -9.02 3.74
N ALA A 73 4.79 -9.59 2.63
CA ALA A 73 5.48 -10.65 1.90
C ALA A 73 6.84 -10.16 1.37
N LEU A 74 6.88 -8.97 0.77
CA LEU A 74 8.13 -8.37 0.30
C LEU A 74 9.11 -8.08 1.45
N LYS A 75 8.61 -7.61 2.61
CA LYS A 75 9.44 -7.46 3.82
C LYS A 75 10.00 -8.80 4.30
N TYR A 76 9.20 -9.86 4.27
CA TYR A 76 9.62 -11.20 4.64
C TYR A 76 10.69 -11.74 3.68
N GLU A 77 10.51 -11.61 2.37
CA GLU A 77 11.51 -11.98 1.36
C GLU A 77 12.83 -11.23 1.54
N ASN A 78 12.76 -9.91 1.79
CA ASN A 78 13.95 -9.12 2.10
C ASN A 78 14.64 -9.60 3.38
N ALA A 79 13.89 -9.94 4.43
CA ALA A 79 14.44 -10.47 5.67
C ALA A 79 15.09 -11.86 5.50
N ILE A 80 14.59 -12.69 4.58
CA ILE A 80 15.25 -13.95 4.20
C ILE A 80 16.58 -13.66 3.52
N SER A 81 16.59 -12.71 2.58
CA SER A 81 17.80 -12.31 1.85
C SER A 81 18.88 -11.78 2.81
N THR A 82 18.51 -10.94 3.78
CA THR A 82 19.47 -10.43 4.79
C THR A 82 19.97 -11.53 5.71
N LEU A 83 19.13 -12.49 6.11
CA LEU A 83 19.56 -13.64 6.89
C LEU A 83 20.55 -14.51 6.12
N ASN A 84 20.30 -14.75 4.82
CA ASN A 84 21.23 -15.50 3.96
C ASN A 84 22.57 -14.78 3.82
N ALA A 85 22.56 -13.46 3.61
CA ALA A 85 23.80 -12.67 3.57
C ALA A 85 24.59 -12.74 4.89
N ALA A 86 23.90 -12.63 6.03
CA ALA A 86 24.51 -12.78 7.37
C ALA A 86 25.03 -14.21 7.63
N ARG A 87 24.36 -15.22 7.06
CA ARG A 87 24.82 -16.61 7.11
C ARG A 87 26.11 -16.80 6.31
N ASP A 88 26.19 -16.22 5.13
CA ASP A 88 27.39 -16.30 4.27
C ASP A 88 28.57 -15.54 4.88
N THR A 89 28.34 -14.40 5.54
CA THR A 89 29.40 -13.69 6.29
C THR A 89 29.89 -14.51 7.47
N LEU A 90 28.98 -15.13 8.22
CA LEU A 90 29.32 -15.98 9.36
C LEU A 90 30.17 -17.17 8.90
N ALA A 91 29.75 -17.88 7.85
CA ALA A 91 30.48 -19.02 7.30
C ALA A 91 31.90 -18.65 6.82
N ARG A 92 32.07 -17.46 6.20
CA ARG A 92 33.41 -16.96 5.81
C ARG A 92 34.30 -16.67 7.03
N LEU A 93 33.74 -16.05 8.07
CA LEU A 93 34.50 -15.73 9.29
C LEU A 93 34.87 -16.99 10.08
N GLU A 94 33.96 -17.97 10.16
CA GLU A 94 34.22 -19.27 10.78
C GLU A 94 35.39 -19.98 10.08
N ALA A 95 35.43 -19.99 8.74
CA ALA A 95 36.53 -20.56 7.97
C ALA A 95 37.88 -19.86 8.26
N CYS A 96 37.90 -18.53 8.39
CA CYS A 96 39.12 -17.79 8.72
C CYS A 96 39.66 -18.12 10.12
N VAL A 97 38.80 -18.40 11.10
CA VAL A 97 39.21 -18.72 12.50
C VAL A 97 39.75 -20.16 12.64
N LEU A 98 39.40 -21.04 11.71
CA LEU A 98 39.89 -22.42 11.64
C LEU A 98 41.32 -22.51 11.09
N GLU A 99 41.78 -21.51 10.33
CA GLU A 99 43.14 -21.47 9.80
C GLU A 99 44.20 -21.23 10.91
N PRO A 100 45.27 -22.04 10.98
CA PRO A 100 46.29 -21.91 12.01
C PRO A 100 47.06 -20.59 11.84
N GLY A 101 46.95 -19.70 12.84
CA GLY A 101 47.69 -18.42 12.89
C GLY A 101 46.81 -17.17 12.91
N VAL A 102 45.50 -17.29 12.69
CA VAL A 102 44.54 -16.16 12.61
C VAL A 102 43.63 -16.15 13.85
N ARG A 103 44.24 -16.10 15.04
CA ARG A 103 43.51 -15.99 16.33
C ARG A 103 43.76 -14.64 17.00
N ASP A 104 43.70 -13.59 16.21
CA ASP A 104 43.83 -12.23 16.70
C ASP A 104 42.52 -11.77 17.37
N PRO A 105 42.56 -11.02 18.48
CA PRO A 105 41.37 -10.54 19.18
C PRO A 105 40.32 -9.87 18.26
N ASN A 106 40.77 -9.13 17.25
CA ASN A 106 39.91 -8.44 16.29
C ASN A 106 39.08 -9.40 15.41
N THR A 107 39.61 -10.59 15.12
CA THR A 107 38.91 -11.61 14.30
C THR A 107 37.81 -12.31 15.08
N LEU A 108 38.07 -12.60 16.37
CA LEU A 108 37.09 -13.16 17.30
C LEU A 108 35.98 -12.15 17.62
N GLU A 109 36.32 -10.87 17.77
CA GLU A 109 35.33 -9.81 17.93
C GLU A 109 34.45 -9.66 16.68
N SER A 110 35.03 -9.70 15.48
CA SER A 110 34.28 -9.70 14.21
C SER A 110 33.33 -10.89 14.09
N LEU A 111 33.75 -12.08 14.54
CA LEU A 111 32.91 -13.28 14.57
C LEU A 111 31.73 -13.11 15.55
N ASN A 112 32.01 -12.64 16.77
CA ASN A 112 30.96 -12.37 17.77
C ASN A 112 29.94 -11.33 17.28
N GLN A 113 30.41 -10.29 16.58
CA GLN A 113 29.54 -9.30 15.94
C GLN A 113 28.67 -9.96 14.85
N SER A 114 29.26 -10.77 13.96
CA SER A 114 28.50 -11.49 12.92
C SER A 114 27.47 -12.46 13.49
N ILE A 115 27.74 -13.12 14.61
CA ILE A 115 26.77 -13.98 15.32
C ILE A 115 25.61 -13.13 15.85
N THR A 116 25.91 -11.97 16.42
CA THR A 116 24.90 -11.04 16.92
C THR A 116 24.02 -10.52 15.79
N ASP A 117 24.63 -10.17 14.65
CA ASP A 117 23.93 -9.72 13.45
C ASP A 117 23.04 -10.82 12.85
N PHE A 118 23.54 -12.06 12.79
CA PHE A 118 22.76 -13.22 12.37
C PHE A 118 21.53 -13.44 13.29
N ASN A 119 21.72 -13.36 14.61
CA ASN A 119 20.63 -13.48 15.58
C ASN A 119 19.60 -12.35 15.43
N ASN A 120 20.05 -11.12 15.19
CA ASN A 120 19.16 -9.98 14.95
C ASN A 120 18.40 -10.10 13.63
N ALA A 121 19.04 -10.56 12.56
CA ALA A 121 18.41 -10.85 11.28
C ALA A 121 17.35 -11.95 11.42
N ASN A 122 17.65 -13.02 12.16
CA ASN A 122 16.71 -14.12 12.42
C ASN A 122 15.50 -13.67 13.26
N LYS A 123 15.73 -12.81 14.26
CA LYS A 123 14.64 -12.21 15.05
C LYS A 123 13.73 -11.34 14.17
N SER A 124 14.33 -10.53 13.30
CA SER A 124 13.59 -9.67 12.36
C SER A 124 12.79 -10.49 11.35
N LEU A 125 13.34 -11.61 10.86
CA LEU A 125 12.67 -12.57 10.00
C LEU A 125 11.43 -13.18 10.68
N ASN A 126 11.59 -13.65 11.92
CA ASN A 126 10.48 -14.24 12.69
C ASN A 126 9.35 -13.23 12.93
N ASN A 127 9.69 -11.97 13.22
CA ASN A 127 8.70 -10.91 13.36
C ASN A 127 7.96 -10.65 12.05
N ALA A 128 8.69 -10.52 10.93
CA ALA A 128 8.09 -10.31 9.61
C ALA A 128 7.18 -11.47 9.19
N LYS A 129 7.58 -12.72 9.49
CA LYS A 129 6.76 -13.91 9.27
C LYS A 129 5.45 -13.85 10.06
N LEU A 130 5.54 -13.56 11.36
CA LEU A 130 4.38 -13.51 12.23
C LEU A 130 3.40 -12.40 11.80
N GLU A 131 3.90 -11.24 11.38
CA GLU A 131 3.08 -10.17 10.83
C GLU A 131 2.35 -10.59 9.56
N HIS A 132 3.05 -11.25 8.63
CA HIS A 132 2.45 -11.77 7.40
C HIS A 132 1.36 -12.81 7.70
N GLU A 133 1.62 -13.76 8.59
CA GLU A 133 0.64 -14.79 9.01
C GLU A 133 -0.62 -14.18 9.63
N LYS A 134 -0.46 -13.20 10.54
CA LYS A 134 -1.59 -12.48 11.14
C LYS A 134 -2.44 -11.76 10.10
N LEU A 135 -1.79 -11.10 9.13
CA LEU A 135 -2.50 -10.40 8.05
C LEU A 135 -3.28 -11.39 7.15
N MET A 136 -2.69 -12.56 6.86
CA MET A 136 -3.35 -13.63 6.10
C MET A 136 -4.58 -14.18 6.83
N GLU A 137 -4.51 -14.36 8.15
CA GLU A 137 -5.66 -14.79 8.96
C GLU A 137 -6.80 -13.76 8.92
N ILE A 138 -6.49 -12.48 9.11
CA ILE A 138 -7.47 -11.39 9.02
C ILE A 138 -8.09 -11.34 7.61
N TYR A 139 -7.29 -11.53 6.57
CA TYR A 139 -7.79 -11.59 5.20
C TYR A 139 -8.74 -12.78 4.99
N ALA A 140 -8.41 -13.96 5.51
CA ALA A 140 -9.25 -15.15 5.39
C ALA A 140 -10.59 -14.98 6.10
N THR A 141 -10.61 -14.42 7.32
CA THR A 141 -11.86 -14.13 8.05
C THR A 141 -12.72 -13.08 7.32
N ASN A 142 -12.08 -12.05 6.74
CA ASN A 142 -12.77 -11.06 5.91
C ASN A 142 -13.37 -11.70 4.66
N GLU A 143 -12.62 -12.57 3.98
CA GLU A 143 -13.10 -13.29 2.80
C GLU A 143 -14.30 -14.20 3.10
N GLN A 144 -14.26 -14.93 4.23
CA GLN A 144 -15.41 -15.72 4.69
C GLN A 144 -16.64 -14.83 4.93
N SER A 145 -16.45 -13.69 5.59
CA SER A 145 -17.52 -12.71 5.85
C SER A 145 -18.10 -12.14 4.54
N LEU A 146 -17.23 -11.81 3.57
CA LEU A 146 -17.62 -11.39 2.24
C LEU A 146 -18.44 -12.46 1.51
N ARG A 147 -17.97 -13.71 1.48
CA ARG A 147 -18.69 -14.83 0.86
C ARG A 147 -20.08 -15.03 1.49
N CYS A 148 -20.20 -14.87 2.81
CA CYS A 148 -21.50 -14.92 3.51
C CYS A 148 -22.42 -13.78 3.09
N LEU A 149 -21.92 -12.55 2.98
CA LEU A 149 -22.71 -11.40 2.54
C LEU A 149 -23.07 -11.47 1.05
N GLU A 150 -22.20 -11.99 0.18
CA GLU A 150 -22.49 -12.20 -1.23
C GLU A 150 -23.65 -13.16 -1.43
N LYS A 151 -23.69 -14.26 -0.66
CA LYS A 151 -24.81 -15.20 -0.69
C LYS A 151 -26.11 -14.55 -0.22
N ARG A 152 -26.07 -13.75 0.85
CA ARG A 152 -27.26 -13.12 1.47
C ARG A 152 -27.80 -11.94 0.67
N LEU A 153 -26.93 -11.15 0.04
CA LEU A 153 -27.25 -9.87 -0.60
C LEU A 153 -27.08 -9.89 -2.12
N ARG A 154 -27.00 -11.09 -2.74
CA ARG A 154 -26.75 -11.26 -4.18
C ARG A 154 -27.57 -10.33 -5.07
N PHE A 155 -28.89 -10.25 -4.82
CA PHE A 155 -29.80 -9.41 -5.60
C PHE A 155 -29.57 -7.92 -5.37
N ASP A 156 -29.39 -7.51 -4.12
CA ASP A 156 -29.13 -6.11 -3.78
C ASP A 156 -27.77 -5.64 -4.35
N ILE A 157 -26.75 -6.51 -4.32
CA ILE A 157 -25.43 -6.27 -4.93
C ILE A 157 -25.55 -6.16 -6.45
N GLN A 158 -26.30 -7.05 -7.10
CA GLN A 158 -26.48 -7.01 -8.55
C GLN A 158 -27.26 -5.78 -9.00
N LYS A 159 -28.21 -5.31 -8.18
CA LYS A 159 -28.98 -4.10 -8.44
C LYS A 159 -28.17 -2.82 -8.20
N ALA A 160 -27.19 -2.84 -7.28
CA ALA A 160 -26.36 -1.70 -6.91
C ALA A 160 -25.06 -1.57 -7.73
N LYS A 161 -24.70 -2.58 -8.53
CA LYS A 161 -23.66 -2.49 -9.57
C LYS A 161 -24.12 -1.58 -10.73
#